data_AF-A0A367JH86-F1
#
_entry.id   AF-A0A367JH86-F1
#
_cell.length_a   1.000
_cell.length_b   1.000
_cell.length_c   1.000
_cell.angle_alpha   90.00
_cell.angle_beta   90.00
_cell.angle_gamma   90.00
#
_symmetry.space_group_name_H-M   'P 1'
#
loop_
_entity.id
_entity.type
_entity.pdbx_description
1 polymer ?
#
loop_
_entity_poly.entity_id
_entity_poly.type
_entity_poly.pdbx_seq_one_letter_code
_entity_poly.pdbx_strand_id
1 'polypeptide(L)'
;MGNNISAKSKAIDKQLKLEKKKAEKEIKILLLGAGDSGKSTIIKQMRLIHASGFTKYERESFRLMIFTNIIGSMQALLEGMHHHKFTFENEANWKYIALFERRPTSLSMHEPYPIEYLEPLKSLWKDKGIQATFEKSNTFAFNEDIYYFFDQLDRMFRPDFMPTDADIIHCRIKTTGIVETKFRNGSVTYRMLDVGGQRSERKKWIHCFDNVAAILFVVALSGYDCCLVEDKYS
;
A
#
# COMPACT_ATOMS: atom_id res chain seq x y z
N MET A 1 -13.53 37.32 38.22
CA MET A 1 -12.80 36.61 37.14
C MET A 1 -11.94 35.42 37.61
N GLY A 2 -11.55 35.30 38.89
CA GLY A 2 -10.68 34.20 39.38
C GLY A 2 -11.32 32.79 39.48
N ASN A 3 -12.62 32.66 39.75
CA ASN A 3 -13.29 31.35 39.89
C ASN A 3 -13.34 30.53 38.58
N ASN A 4 -13.34 31.19 37.43
CA ASN A 4 -13.44 30.52 36.13
C ASN A 4 -12.10 29.88 35.70
N ILE A 5 -10.98 30.44 36.18
CA ILE A 5 -9.63 29.92 35.92
C ILE A 5 -9.37 28.67 36.78
N SER A 6 -9.77 28.69 38.06
CA SER A 6 -9.63 27.54 38.97
C SER A 6 -10.46 26.34 38.53
N ALA A 7 -11.68 26.56 38.05
CA ALA A 7 -12.54 25.49 37.51
C ALA A 7 -11.96 24.88 36.22
N LYS A 8 -11.43 25.71 35.30
CA LYS A 8 -10.73 25.24 34.10
C LYS A 8 -9.46 24.46 34.44
N SER A 9 -8.67 24.93 35.41
CA SER A 9 -7.46 24.22 35.88
C SER A 9 -7.79 22.83 36.41
N LYS A 10 -8.81 22.71 37.27
CA LYS A 10 -9.27 21.41 37.79
C LYS A 10 -9.80 20.47 36.70
N ALA A 11 -10.47 21.01 35.68
CA ALA A 11 -10.96 20.22 34.55
C ALA A 11 -9.79 19.67 33.70
N ILE A 12 -8.76 20.50 33.45
CA ILE A 12 -7.53 20.10 32.76
C ILE A 12 -6.80 19.02 33.56
N ASP A 13 -6.62 19.19 34.88
CA ASP A 13 -5.96 18.18 35.74
C ASP A 13 -6.71 16.84 35.74
N LYS A 14 -8.05 16.89 35.73
CA LYS A 14 -8.88 15.68 35.64
C LYS A 14 -8.70 14.99 34.29
N GLN A 15 -8.65 15.75 33.21
CA GLN A 15 -8.41 15.23 31.86
C GLN A 15 -7.02 14.59 31.75
N LEU A 16 -5.98 15.26 32.25
CA LEU A 16 -4.60 14.76 32.27
C LEU A 16 -4.47 13.45 33.05
N LYS A 17 -5.13 13.33 34.22
CA LYS A 17 -5.15 12.08 34.99
C LYS A 17 -5.81 10.94 34.23
N LEU A 18 -6.87 11.23 33.48
CA LEU A 18 -7.61 10.24 32.71
C LEU A 18 -6.82 9.78 31.48
N GLU A 19 -6.15 10.72 30.80
CA GLU A 19 -5.22 10.45 29.70
C GLU A 19 -4.01 9.66 30.16
N LYS A 20 -3.43 9.97 31.32
CA LYS A 20 -2.33 9.21 31.91
C LYS A 20 -2.72 7.76 32.18
N LYS A 21 -3.87 7.52 32.80
CA LYS A 21 -4.39 6.15 33.02
C LYS A 21 -4.67 5.40 31.72
N LYS A 22 -5.06 6.12 30.66
CA LYS A 22 -5.25 5.53 29.33
C LYS A 22 -3.91 5.19 28.67
N ALA A 23 -2.92 6.06 28.79
CA ALA A 23 -1.56 5.85 28.30
C ALA A 23 -0.85 4.68 28.99
N GLU A 24 -1.09 4.48 30.29
CA GLU A 24 -0.59 3.31 31.05
C GLU A 24 -1.10 1.96 30.49
N LYS A 25 -2.19 1.97 29.72
CA LYS A 25 -2.76 0.79 29.06
C LYS A 25 -2.56 0.80 27.54
N GLU A 26 -1.72 1.70 27.04
CA GLU A 26 -1.37 1.81 25.63
C GLU A 26 -0.01 1.13 25.38
N ILE A 27 0.01 0.12 24.49
CA ILE A 27 1.23 -0.55 24.06
C ILE A 27 1.63 0.02 22.70
N LYS A 28 2.76 0.71 22.67
CA LYS A 28 3.34 1.26 21.44
C LYS A 28 4.25 0.22 20.77
N ILE A 29 3.94 -0.14 19.52
CA ILE A 29 4.73 -1.07 18.71
C ILE A 29 5.24 -0.32 17.48
N LEU A 30 6.53 -0.45 17.18
CA LEU A 30 7.17 0.14 16.00
C LEU A 30 7.47 -0.95 14.97
N LEU A 31 6.96 -0.80 13.74
CA LEU A 31 7.26 -1.71 12.64
C LEU A 31 8.44 -1.17 11.85
N LEU A 32 9.53 -1.94 11.77
CA LEU A 32 10.72 -1.61 10.99
C LEU A 32 10.96 -2.64 9.91
N GLY A 33 11.73 -2.27 8.89
CA GLY A 33 12.06 -3.15 7.77
C GLY A 33 12.22 -2.36 6.47
N ALA A 34 12.86 -3.00 5.49
CA ALA A 34 13.09 -2.42 4.16
C ALA A 34 11.79 -2.01 3.45
N GLY A 35 11.90 -1.22 2.38
CA GLY A 35 10.76 -0.95 1.49
C GLY A 35 10.12 -2.26 1.05
N ASP A 36 8.79 -2.27 0.92
CA ASP A 36 8.02 -3.42 0.42
C ASP A 36 8.16 -4.74 1.23
N SER A 37 8.70 -4.70 2.44
CA SER A 37 8.84 -5.89 3.29
C SER A 37 7.53 -6.46 3.89
N GLY A 38 6.37 -5.86 3.59
CA GLY A 38 5.07 -6.31 4.12
C GLY A 38 4.58 -5.63 5.42
N LYS A 39 5.28 -4.60 5.92
CA LYS A 39 4.86 -3.85 7.14
C LYS A 39 3.42 -3.34 7.05
N SER A 40 3.10 -2.60 5.98
CA SER A 40 1.77 -2.03 5.78
C SER A 40 0.71 -3.12 5.61
N THR A 41 1.07 -4.28 5.07
CA THR A 41 0.20 -5.46 4.99
C THR A 41 -0.18 -5.96 6.38
N ILE A 42 0.79 -6.09 7.29
CA ILE A 42 0.54 -6.45 8.70
C ILE A 42 -0.42 -5.44 9.36
N ILE A 43 -0.23 -4.14 9.13
CA ILE A 43 -1.10 -3.10 9.69
C ILE A 43 -2.53 -3.21 9.14
N LYS A 44 -2.68 -3.40 7.83
CA LYS A 44 -4.01 -3.59 7.22
C LYS A 44 -4.71 -4.82 7.80
N GLN A 45 -4.00 -5.93 8.01
CA GLN A 45 -4.54 -7.12 8.67
C GLN A 45 -4.98 -6.84 10.11
N MET A 46 -4.17 -6.13 10.89
CA MET A 46 -4.54 -5.72 12.26
C MET A 46 -5.80 -4.85 12.28
N ARG A 47 -5.98 -3.98 11.28
CA ARG A 47 -7.22 -3.19 11.14
C ARG A 47 -8.43 -4.06 10.82
N LEU A 48 -8.28 -5.10 10.01
CA LEU A 48 -9.38 -6.01 9.68
C LEU A 48 -9.80 -6.87 10.89
N ILE A 49 -8.82 -7.37 11.66
CA ILE A 49 -9.08 -8.30 12.76
C ILE A 49 -9.54 -7.57 14.03
N HIS A 50 -8.97 -6.39 14.32
CA HIS A 50 -9.12 -5.72 15.62
C HIS A 50 -9.74 -4.32 15.56
N ALA A 51 -10.05 -3.81 14.36
CA ALA A 51 -10.75 -2.54 14.19
C ALA A 51 -12.00 -2.71 13.30
N SER A 52 -12.71 -1.62 13.05
CA SER A 52 -13.94 -1.63 12.23
C SER A 52 -13.68 -1.82 10.72
N GLY A 53 -12.53 -2.37 10.32
CA GLY A 53 -12.12 -2.54 8.93
C GLY A 53 -11.90 -1.21 8.19
N PHE A 54 -12.31 -1.17 6.93
CA PHE A 54 -12.18 -0.02 6.03
C PHE A 54 -13.55 0.59 5.69
N THR A 55 -13.65 1.90 5.87
CA THR A 55 -14.85 2.69 5.54
C THR A 55 -15.07 2.78 4.03
N LYS A 56 -16.28 3.09 3.58
CA LYS A 56 -16.57 3.27 2.14
C LYS A 56 -15.68 4.32 1.47
N TYR A 57 -15.36 5.40 2.18
CA TYR A 57 -14.48 6.45 1.69
C TYR A 57 -13.02 5.95 1.53
N GLU A 58 -12.53 5.17 2.49
CA GLU A 58 -11.21 4.55 2.37
C GLU A 58 -11.17 3.55 1.21
N ARG A 59 -12.20 2.70 1.07
CA ARG A 59 -12.33 1.76 -0.06
C ARG A 59 -12.32 2.49 -1.39
N GLU A 60 -13.00 3.63 -1.50
CA GLU A 60 -12.96 4.46 -2.70
C GLU A 60 -11.54 5.00 -2.98
N SER A 61 -10.82 5.42 -1.94
CA SER A 61 -9.42 5.85 -2.09
C SER A 61 -8.53 4.70 -2.57
N PHE A 62 -8.74 3.48 -2.04
CA PHE A 62 -8.05 2.28 -2.51
C PHE A 62 -8.40 1.92 -3.94
N ARG A 63 -9.63 2.18 -4.40
CA ARG A 63 -10.04 1.95 -5.80
C ARG A 63 -9.17 2.76 -6.76
N LEU A 64 -8.89 4.02 -6.45
CA LEU A 64 -8.00 4.86 -7.28
C LEU A 64 -6.56 4.33 -7.29
N MET A 65 -6.08 3.87 -6.13
CA MET A 65 -4.73 3.30 -5.99
C MET A 65 -4.57 1.97 -6.72
N ILE A 66 -5.58 1.09 -6.67
CA ILE A 66 -5.59 -0.19 -7.37
C ILE A 66 -5.44 0.03 -8.88
N PHE A 67 -6.19 0.97 -9.46
CA PHE A 67 -6.04 1.30 -10.88
C PHE A 67 -4.61 1.76 -11.21
N THR A 68 -4.06 2.63 -10.38
CA THR A 68 -2.68 3.11 -10.53
C THR A 68 -1.67 1.96 -10.44
N ASN A 69 -1.89 0.99 -9.55
CA ASN A 69 -1.05 -0.21 -9.46
C ASN A 69 -1.15 -1.08 -10.72
N ILE A 70 -2.37 -1.34 -11.23
CA ILE A 70 -2.58 -2.15 -12.44
C ILE A 70 -1.87 -1.52 -13.65
N ILE A 71 -2.10 -0.22 -13.90
CA ILE A 71 -1.48 0.46 -15.04
C ILE A 71 0.04 0.54 -14.86
N GLY A 72 0.52 0.94 -13.69
CA GLY A 72 1.96 1.04 -13.41
C GLY A 72 2.70 -0.29 -13.54
N SER A 73 2.07 -1.39 -13.12
CA SER A 73 2.65 -2.72 -13.29
C SER A 73 2.68 -3.16 -14.76
N MET A 74 1.62 -2.90 -15.54
CA MET A 74 1.68 -3.19 -16.99
C MET A 74 2.77 -2.35 -17.68
N GLN A 75 2.93 -1.08 -17.31
CA GLN A 75 4.02 -0.23 -17.81
C GLN A 75 5.40 -0.80 -17.48
N ALA A 76 5.60 -1.27 -16.24
CA ALA A 76 6.86 -1.88 -15.83
C ALA A 76 7.15 -3.20 -16.57
N LEU A 77 6.12 -4.01 -16.85
CA LEU A 77 6.26 -5.21 -17.67
C LEU A 77 6.63 -4.86 -19.12
N LEU A 78 6.01 -3.84 -19.71
CA LEU A 78 6.36 -3.40 -21.07
C LEU A 78 7.81 -2.87 -21.16
N GLU A 79 8.25 -2.10 -20.17
CA GLU A 79 9.65 -1.64 -20.04
C GLU A 79 10.60 -2.84 -19.89
N GLY A 80 10.29 -3.77 -18.99
CA GLY A 80 11.08 -4.99 -18.78
C GLY A 80 11.18 -5.85 -20.03
N MET A 81 10.09 -5.98 -20.79
CA MET A 81 10.03 -6.76 -22.03
C MET A 81 11.00 -6.18 -23.07
N HIS A 82 11.02 -4.85 -23.20
CA HIS A 82 11.97 -4.15 -24.06
C HIS A 82 13.43 -4.39 -23.65
N HIS A 83 13.73 -4.29 -22.34
CA HIS A 83 15.07 -4.52 -21.80
C HIS A 83 15.57 -5.96 -22.02
N HIS A 84 14.71 -6.95 -21.82
CA HIS A 84 15.03 -8.36 -22.06
C HIS A 84 14.97 -8.77 -23.53
N LYS A 85 14.64 -7.83 -24.43
CA LYS A 85 14.48 -8.04 -25.88
C LYS A 85 13.46 -9.14 -26.22
N PHE A 86 12.44 -9.28 -25.39
CA PHE A 86 11.30 -10.13 -25.69
C PHE A 86 10.35 -9.42 -26.64
N THR A 87 9.60 -10.22 -27.40
CA THR A 87 8.59 -9.74 -28.34
C THR A 87 7.24 -10.33 -27.99
N PHE A 88 6.17 -9.65 -28.38
CA PHE A 88 4.83 -10.22 -28.26
C PHE A 88 4.70 -11.50 -29.07
N GLU A 89 4.03 -12.49 -28.50
CA GLU A 89 3.58 -13.65 -29.27
C GLU A 89 2.45 -13.26 -30.21
N ASN A 90 1.53 -12.40 -29.73
CA ASN A 90 0.47 -11.85 -30.55
C ASN A 90 0.88 -10.47 -31.08
N GLU A 91 1.28 -10.38 -32.35
CA GLU A 91 1.66 -9.12 -32.98
C GLU A 91 0.59 -8.02 -32.89
N ALA A 92 -0.70 -8.39 -32.79
CA ALA A 92 -1.77 -7.40 -32.62
C ALA A 92 -1.66 -6.61 -31.31
N ASN A 93 -0.93 -7.10 -30.30
CA ASN A 93 -0.72 -6.41 -29.03
C ASN A 93 0.13 -5.14 -29.17
N TRP A 94 0.93 -4.99 -30.24
CA TRP A 94 1.69 -3.77 -30.52
C TRP A 94 0.81 -2.52 -30.59
N LYS A 95 -0.45 -2.66 -31.03
CA LYS A 95 -1.39 -1.53 -31.09
C LYS A 95 -1.77 -0.96 -29.72
N TYR A 96 -1.58 -1.73 -28.64
CA TYR A 96 -1.95 -1.33 -27.29
C TYR A 96 -0.84 -0.54 -26.57
N ILE A 97 0.40 -0.56 -27.06
CA ILE A 97 1.54 0.09 -26.40
C ILE A 97 1.28 1.57 -26.12
N ALA A 98 0.79 2.31 -27.12
CA ALA A 98 0.53 3.74 -26.99
C ALA A 98 -0.44 4.11 -25.86
N LEU A 99 -1.32 3.17 -25.44
CA LEU A 99 -2.22 3.36 -24.31
C LEU A 99 -1.47 3.44 -22.96
N PHE A 100 -0.32 2.76 -22.85
CA PHE A 100 0.47 2.65 -21.63
C PHE A 100 1.71 3.55 -21.63
N GLU A 101 2.05 4.25 -22.71
CA GLU A 101 3.19 5.18 -22.72
C GLU A 101 2.97 6.44 -21.87
N ARG A 102 1.71 6.83 -21.67
CA ARG A 102 1.33 8.03 -20.93
C ARG A 102 1.11 7.70 -19.46
N ARG A 103 1.28 8.70 -18.58
CA ARG A 103 0.82 8.56 -17.20
C ARG A 103 -0.69 8.25 -17.19
N PRO A 104 -1.14 7.32 -16.33
CA PRO A 104 -2.56 7.02 -16.21
C PRO A 104 -3.35 8.30 -15.93
N THR A 105 -4.50 8.44 -16.60
CA THR A 105 -5.44 9.52 -16.32
C THR A 105 -5.80 9.51 -14.83
N SER A 106 -5.74 10.67 -14.18
CA SER A 106 -6.20 10.77 -12.80
C SER A 106 -7.70 10.51 -12.75
N LEU A 107 -8.08 9.42 -12.11
CA LEU A 107 -9.48 9.10 -11.85
C LEU A 107 -10.04 9.97 -10.74
N SER A 108 -11.28 10.39 -10.91
CA SER A 108 -12.05 11.11 -9.89
C SER A 108 -12.74 10.13 -8.93
N MET A 109 -13.15 10.64 -7.77
CA MET A 109 -13.99 9.89 -6.83
C MET A 109 -15.26 9.40 -7.53
N HIS A 110 -15.55 8.12 -7.38
CA HIS A 110 -16.69 7.39 -7.98
C HIS A 110 -16.71 7.30 -9.51
N GLU A 111 -15.64 7.71 -10.19
CA GLU A 111 -15.48 7.51 -11.64
C GLU A 111 -15.07 6.06 -11.93
N PRO A 112 -15.86 5.28 -12.70
CA PRO A 112 -15.48 3.92 -13.09
C PRO A 112 -14.12 3.86 -13.78
N TYR A 113 -13.49 2.67 -13.78
CA TYR A 113 -12.27 2.50 -14.57
C TYR A 113 -12.56 2.68 -16.07
N PRO A 114 -11.66 3.32 -16.84
CA PRO A 114 -11.92 3.59 -18.24
C PRO A 114 -11.90 2.27 -19.02
N ILE A 115 -13.04 1.90 -19.59
CA ILE A 115 -13.28 0.56 -20.14
C ILE A 115 -12.33 0.20 -21.28
N GLU A 116 -11.76 1.20 -21.95
CA GLU A 116 -10.76 1.05 -23.00
C GLU A 116 -9.49 0.34 -22.53
N TYR A 117 -9.19 0.30 -21.23
CA TYR A 117 -8.05 -0.46 -20.69
C TYR A 117 -8.34 -1.95 -20.47
N LEU A 118 -9.61 -2.37 -20.38
CA LEU A 118 -9.94 -3.74 -19.96
C LEU A 118 -9.40 -4.79 -20.94
N GLU A 119 -9.75 -4.68 -22.22
CA GLU A 119 -9.32 -5.64 -23.23
C GLU A 119 -7.80 -5.61 -23.46
N PRO A 120 -7.14 -4.43 -23.59
CA PRO A 120 -5.68 -4.35 -23.64
C PRO A 120 -4.99 -5.03 -22.45
N LEU A 121 -5.43 -4.77 -21.22
CA LEU A 121 -4.83 -5.39 -20.03
C LEU A 121 -4.98 -6.92 -20.07
N LYS A 122 -6.14 -7.44 -20.45
CA LYS A 122 -6.39 -8.88 -20.58
C LYS A 122 -5.56 -9.52 -21.69
N SER A 123 -5.48 -8.88 -22.85
CA SER A 123 -4.74 -9.38 -24.02
C SER A 123 -3.23 -9.37 -23.78
N LEU A 124 -2.70 -8.29 -23.19
CA LEU A 124 -1.29 -8.18 -22.83
C LEU A 124 -0.91 -9.17 -21.74
N TRP A 125 -1.71 -9.31 -20.68
CA TRP A 125 -1.39 -10.26 -19.60
C TRP A 125 -1.30 -11.70 -20.08
N LYS A 126 -2.13 -12.11 -21.05
CA LYS A 126 -2.09 -13.47 -21.61
C LYS A 126 -0.95 -13.70 -22.60
N ASP A 127 -0.24 -12.66 -23.04
CA ASP A 127 0.84 -12.77 -24.01
C ASP A 127 2.08 -13.41 -23.41
N LYS A 128 2.68 -14.38 -24.12
CA LYS A 128 3.87 -15.09 -23.63
C LYS A 128 5.09 -14.19 -23.48
N GLY A 129 5.23 -13.12 -24.25
CA GLY A 129 6.31 -12.14 -24.08
C GLY A 129 6.19 -11.39 -22.74
N ILE A 130 4.94 -11.06 -22.35
CA ILE A 130 4.65 -10.44 -21.06
C ILE A 130 4.85 -11.44 -19.92
N GLN A 131 4.35 -12.67 -20.05
CA GLN A 131 4.54 -13.71 -19.05
C GLN A 131 6.03 -14.04 -18.84
N ALA A 132 6.81 -14.18 -19.91
CA ALA A 132 8.26 -14.38 -19.82
C ALA A 132 8.99 -13.19 -19.17
N THR A 133 8.46 -11.97 -19.35
CA THR A 133 8.99 -10.79 -18.64
C THR A 133 8.65 -10.83 -17.15
N PHE A 134 7.41 -11.22 -16.81
CA PHE A 134 6.97 -11.36 -15.43
C PHE A 134 7.76 -12.43 -14.68
N GLU A 135 8.14 -13.55 -15.33
CA GLU A 135 9.05 -14.55 -14.75
C GLU A 135 10.43 -13.98 -14.39
N LYS A 136 10.83 -12.86 -15.01
CA LYS A 136 12.06 -12.12 -14.72
C LYS A 136 11.82 -10.86 -13.90
N SER A 137 10.67 -10.74 -13.23
CA SER A 137 10.33 -9.53 -12.47
C SER A 137 11.28 -9.26 -11.31
N ASN A 138 11.95 -10.28 -10.79
CA ASN A 138 13.00 -10.12 -9.78
C ASN A 138 14.17 -9.24 -10.25
N THR A 139 14.45 -9.19 -11.56
CA THR A 139 15.56 -8.39 -12.12
C THR A 139 15.24 -6.90 -12.24
N PHE A 140 14.05 -6.46 -11.83
CA PHE A 140 13.67 -5.06 -11.80
C PHE A 140 12.73 -4.76 -10.64
N ALA A 141 12.56 -3.48 -10.31
CA ALA A 141 11.67 -3.10 -9.21
C ALA A 141 10.20 -3.29 -9.61
N PHE A 142 9.58 -4.39 -9.16
CA PHE A 142 8.22 -4.79 -9.53
C PHE A 142 7.36 -5.15 -8.32
N ASN A 143 6.03 -5.00 -8.45
CA ASN A 143 5.09 -5.49 -7.45
C ASN A 143 4.55 -6.87 -7.86
N GLU A 144 5.09 -7.92 -7.25
CA GLU A 144 4.78 -9.30 -7.63
C GLU A 144 3.31 -9.69 -7.41
N ASP A 145 2.65 -9.11 -6.40
CA ASP A 145 1.24 -9.37 -6.08
C ASP A 145 0.23 -8.88 -7.14
N ILE A 146 0.72 -8.42 -8.30
CA ILE A 146 -0.16 -7.90 -9.34
C ILE A 146 -1.02 -8.99 -10.01
N TYR A 147 -0.59 -10.26 -10.01
CA TYR A 147 -1.35 -11.36 -10.61
C TYR A 147 -2.77 -11.45 -10.03
N TYR A 148 -2.93 -11.16 -8.73
CA TYR A 148 -4.22 -11.08 -8.05
C TYR A 148 -5.19 -10.11 -8.75
N PHE A 149 -4.71 -8.95 -9.18
CA PHE A 149 -5.53 -7.96 -9.85
C PHE A 149 -5.86 -8.36 -11.29
N PHE A 150 -4.90 -8.95 -12.01
CA PHE A 150 -5.11 -9.39 -13.39
C PHE A 150 -6.17 -10.50 -13.51
N ASP A 151 -6.25 -11.38 -12.52
CA ASP A 151 -7.30 -12.43 -12.45
C ASP A 151 -8.70 -11.86 -12.17
N GLN A 152 -8.78 -10.62 -11.70
CA GLN A 152 -10.00 -9.97 -11.22
C GLN A 152 -10.45 -8.79 -12.09
N LEU A 153 -9.80 -8.54 -13.25
CA LEU A 153 -10.07 -7.38 -14.10
C LEU A 153 -11.55 -7.23 -14.46
N ASP A 154 -12.22 -8.32 -14.83
CA ASP A 154 -13.65 -8.27 -15.19
C ASP A 154 -14.53 -7.78 -14.03
N ARG A 155 -14.21 -8.16 -12.79
CA ARG A 155 -14.92 -7.67 -11.60
C ARG A 155 -14.58 -6.21 -11.31
N MET A 156 -13.32 -5.84 -11.46
CA MET A 156 -12.81 -4.51 -11.11
C MET A 156 -13.23 -3.41 -12.09
N PHE A 157 -13.45 -3.76 -13.36
CA PHE A 157 -13.91 -2.83 -14.39
C PHE A 157 -15.43 -2.65 -14.44
N ARG A 158 -16.18 -3.32 -13.55
CA ARG A 158 -17.62 -3.04 -13.40
C ARG A 158 -17.84 -1.61 -12.88
N PRO A 159 -18.88 -0.89 -13.37
CA PRO A 159 -19.16 0.47 -12.91
C PRO A 159 -19.44 0.59 -11.40
N ASP A 160 -19.93 -0.48 -10.78
CA ASP A 160 -20.25 -0.59 -9.35
C ASP A 160 -19.10 -1.16 -8.51
N PHE A 161 -17.89 -1.29 -9.07
CA PHE A 161 -16.76 -1.88 -8.36
C PHE A 161 -16.39 -1.11 -7.09
N MET A 162 -16.44 -1.84 -5.97
CA MET A 162 -15.94 -1.40 -4.67
C MET A 162 -14.88 -2.40 -4.19
N PRO A 163 -13.67 -1.94 -3.81
CA PRO A 163 -12.62 -2.83 -3.33
C PRO A 163 -13.04 -3.63 -2.10
N THR A 164 -12.82 -4.94 -2.18
CA THR A 164 -12.95 -5.89 -1.06
C THR A 164 -11.76 -5.77 -0.11
N ASP A 165 -11.84 -6.44 1.04
CA ASP A 165 -10.70 -6.49 1.96
C ASP A 165 -9.48 -7.17 1.32
N ALA A 166 -9.69 -8.21 0.52
CA ALA A 166 -8.62 -8.85 -0.24
C ALA A 166 -7.95 -7.89 -1.23
N ASP A 167 -8.74 -7.07 -1.95
CA ASP A 167 -8.21 -6.05 -2.86
C ASP A 167 -7.32 -5.04 -2.12
N ILE A 168 -7.76 -4.62 -0.94
CA ILE A 168 -7.04 -3.63 -0.11
C ILE A 168 -5.74 -4.21 0.43
N ILE A 169 -5.72 -5.49 0.81
CA ILE A 169 -4.51 -6.17 1.27
C ILE A 169 -3.44 -6.20 0.19
N HIS A 170 -3.79 -6.57 -1.04
CA HIS A 170 -2.86 -6.64 -2.19
C HIS A 170 -2.50 -5.27 -2.77
N CYS A 171 -3.30 -4.22 -2.51
CA CYS A 171 -3.02 -2.89 -3.04
C CYS A 171 -1.74 -2.30 -2.47
N ARG A 172 -0.79 -1.95 -3.35
CA ARG A 172 0.51 -1.39 -2.95
C ARG A 172 0.40 0.12 -2.80
N ILE A 173 0.61 0.58 -1.56
CA ILE A 173 0.75 2.00 -1.23
C ILE A 173 2.15 2.21 -0.64
N LYS A 174 2.92 3.09 -1.27
CA LYS A 174 4.22 3.49 -0.74
C LYS A 174 4.00 4.31 0.54
N THR A 175 4.34 3.74 1.69
CA THR A 175 4.32 4.47 2.96
C THR A 175 5.36 5.58 2.95
N THR A 176 4.90 6.82 3.12
CA THR A 176 5.73 8.00 3.32
C THR A 176 5.48 8.56 4.71
N GLY A 177 6.55 8.92 5.40
CA GLY A 177 6.48 9.42 6.78
C GLY A 177 6.17 8.30 7.77
N ILE A 178 5.37 8.67 8.77
CA ILE A 178 5.01 7.85 9.93
C ILE A 178 3.49 7.78 9.95
N VAL A 179 2.94 6.58 9.80
CA VAL A 179 1.51 6.32 9.87
C VAL A 179 1.20 5.60 11.17
N GLU A 180 0.23 6.10 11.91
CA GLU A 180 -0.19 5.53 13.18
C GLU A 180 -1.54 4.84 13.05
N THR A 181 -1.61 3.60 13.53
CA THR A 181 -2.87 2.85 13.63
C THR A 181 -3.10 2.45 15.08
N LYS A 182 -4.29 2.79 15.60
CA LYS A 182 -4.74 2.37 16.93
C LYS A 182 -5.85 1.34 16.82
N PHE A 183 -5.74 0.27 17.59
CA PHE A 183 -6.81 -0.69 17.78
C PHE A 183 -6.84 -1.17 19.22
N ARG A 184 -7.96 -1.78 19.61
CA ARG A 184 -8.16 -2.26 20.98
C ARG A 184 -8.28 -3.78 20.96
N ASN A 185 -7.56 -4.44 21.86
CA ASN A 185 -7.71 -5.87 22.10
C ASN A 185 -7.98 -6.07 23.60
N GLY A 186 -9.22 -6.42 23.95
CA GLY A 186 -9.68 -6.46 25.33
C GLY A 186 -9.62 -5.09 26.03
N SER A 187 -8.88 -5.00 27.14
CA SER A 187 -8.68 -3.74 27.88
C SER A 187 -7.45 -2.94 27.44
N VAL A 188 -6.64 -3.49 26.53
CA VAL A 188 -5.38 -2.90 26.08
C VAL A 188 -5.58 -2.18 24.76
N THR A 189 -5.00 -0.99 24.63
CA THR A 189 -4.95 -0.25 23.36
C THR A 189 -3.58 -0.46 22.74
N TYR A 190 -3.53 -0.94 21.49
CA TYR A 190 -2.29 -1.06 20.73
C TYR A 190 -2.17 0.15 19.81
N ARG A 191 -0.99 0.76 19.82
CA ARG A 191 -0.59 1.85 18.91
C ARG A 191 0.55 1.34 18.05
N MET A 192 0.25 0.97 16.82
CA MET A 192 1.26 0.53 15.85
C MET A 192 1.70 1.70 14.98
N LEU A 193 3.01 1.88 14.86
CA LEU A 193 3.64 2.86 13.98
C LEU A 193 4.25 2.15 12.76
N ASP A 194 3.73 2.47 11.57
CA ASP A 194 4.31 2.09 10.29
C ASP A 194 5.17 3.23 9.77
N VAL A 195 6.44 2.93 9.47
CA VAL A 195 7.38 3.90 8.92
C VAL A 195 7.82 3.47 7.53
N GLY A 196 8.03 4.46 6.66
CA GLY A 196 8.54 4.21 5.31
C GLY A 196 9.88 3.45 5.35
N GLY A 197 9.97 2.34 4.61
CA GLY A 197 11.13 1.45 4.62
C GLY A 197 12.29 1.84 3.68
N GLN A 198 12.01 2.74 2.73
CA GLN A 198 12.97 3.22 1.73
C GLN A 198 14.04 4.10 2.38
N ARG A 199 15.27 4.11 1.85
CA ARG A 199 16.45 4.84 2.34
C ARG A 199 16.14 6.31 2.62
N SER A 200 15.34 6.97 1.77
CA SER A 200 14.92 8.37 1.96
C SER A 200 14.06 8.60 3.21
N GLU A 201 13.32 7.58 3.64
CA GLU A 201 12.41 7.63 4.80
C GLU A 201 13.09 7.22 6.11
N ARG A 202 14.20 6.46 6.06
CA ARG A 202 14.90 5.94 7.26
C ARG A 202 15.38 7.02 8.23
N LYS A 203 15.70 8.23 7.72
CA LYS A 203 16.08 9.38 8.56
C LYS A 203 14.96 9.78 9.54
N LYS A 204 13.70 9.49 9.22
CA LYS A 204 12.53 9.84 10.05
C LYS A 204 12.27 8.84 11.17
N TRP A 205 12.89 7.65 11.12
CA TRP A 205 12.62 6.56 12.07
C TRP A 205 12.91 6.98 13.50
N ILE A 206 13.96 7.77 13.73
CA ILE A 206 14.39 8.21 15.06
C ILE A 206 13.28 8.92 15.85
N HIS A 207 12.36 9.61 15.16
CA HIS A 207 11.23 10.31 15.79
C HIS A 207 10.16 9.38 16.38
N CYS A 208 10.28 8.07 16.15
CA CYS A 208 9.30 7.07 16.59
C CYS A 208 9.77 6.18 17.74
N PHE A 209 11.06 6.22 18.11
CA PHE A 209 11.64 5.27 19.07
C PHE A 209 11.27 5.53 20.53
N ASP A 210 10.88 6.76 20.88
CA ASP A 210 10.54 7.09 22.27
C ASP A 210 9.37 6.26 22.79
N ASN A 211 9.54 5.65 23.97
CA ASN A 211 8.52 4.87 24.67
C ASN A 211 7.90 3.75 23.83
N VAL A 212 8.68 3.11 22.95
CA VAL A 212 8.27 1.90 22.24
C VAL A 212 8.40 0.68 23.16
N ALA A 213 7.32 -0.08 23.28
CA ALA A 213 7.31 -1.32 24.07
C ALA A 213 7.94 -2.50 23.32
N ALA A 214 7.78 -2.54 21.99
CA ALA A 214 8.34 -3.58 21.14
C ALA A 214 8.63 -3.08 19.71
N ILE A 215 9.69 -3.61 19.12
CA ILE A 215 10.02 -3.43 17.70
C ILE A 215 9.68 -4.72 16.95
N LEU A 216 8.88 -4.61 15.90
CA LEU A 216 8.60 -5.70 14.98
C LEU A 216 9.40 -5.45 13.70
N PHE A 217 10.48 -6.22 13.50
CA PHE A 217 11.33 -6.10 12.32
C PHE A 217 10.87 -7.09 11.24
N VAL A 218 10.48 -6.58 10.08
CA VAL A 218 9.84 -7.37 9.01
C VAL A 218 10.75 -7.47 7.80
N VAL A 219 10.99 -8.69 7.35
CA VAL A 219 11.84 -9.04 6.21
C VAL A 219 11.03 -9.86 5.21
N ALA A 220 11.05 -9.47 3.93
CA ALA A 220 10.50 -10.29 2.85
C ALA A 220 11.50 -11.37 2.48
N LEU A 221 11.11 -12.64 2.61
CA LEU A 221 11.96 -13.77 2.23
C LEU A 221 12.11 -13.88 0.71
N SER A 222 11.09 -13.50 -0.05
CA SER A 222 11.14 -13.46 -1.52
C SER A 222 12.12 -12.41 -2.05
N GLY A 223 12.44 -11.38 -1.26
CA GLY A 223 13.32 -10.30 -1.68
C GLY A 223 14.81 -10.63 -1.79
N TYR A 224 15.21 -11.90 -1.68
CA TYR A 224 16.63 -12.30 -1.66
C TYR A 224 17.31 -12.14 -3.03
N ASP A 225 16.57 -12.25 -4.12
CA ASP A 225 17.03 -12.10 -5.51
C ASP A 225 16.35 -10.94 -6.26
N CYS A 226 15.57 -10.10 -5.55
CA CYS A 226 14.90 -8.94 -6.14
C CYS A 226 15.79 -7.68 -6.13
N CYS A 227 15.67 -6.87 -7.17
CA CYS A 227 16.23 -5.51 -7.19
C CYS A 227 15.46 -4.55 -6.27
N LEU A 228 16.17 -3.63 -5.60
CA LEU A 228 15.51 -2.56 -4.87
C LEU A 228 15.08 -1.44 -5.82
N VAL A 229 13.93 -0.81 -5.54
CA VAL A 229 13.49 0.42 -6.23
C VAL A 229 14.57 1.50 -6.23
N GLU A 230 15.38 1.52 -5.18
CA GLU A 230 16.39 2.55 -4.93
C GLU A 230 17.68 2.32 -5.72
N ASP A 231 17.88 1.13 -6.30
CA ASP A 231 19.08 0.78 -7.05
C ASP A 231 19.08 1.41 -8.46
N LYS A 232 17.90 1.77 -9.01
CA LYS A 232 17.79 2.47 -10.31
C LYS A 232 18.48 3.85 -10.33
N TYR A 233 18.82 4.41 -9.16
CA TYR A 233 19.43 5.74 -9.00
C TYR A 233 20.80 5.72 -8.32
N SER A 234 21.41 4.54 -8.17
CA SER A 234 22.71 4.37 -7.51
C SER A 234 23.84 4.18 -8.52
#